data_AF-A0AAU3DZU8-F1
#
_entry.id   AF-A0AAU3DZU8-F1
#
_cell.length_a   1.000
_cell.length_b   1.000
_cell.length_c   1.000
_cell.angle_alpha   90.00
_cell.angle_beta   90.00
_cell.angle_gamma   90.00
#
_symmetry.space_group_name_H-M   'P 1'
#
loop_
_entity.id
_entity.type
_entity.pdbx_description
1 polymer ?
#
loop_
_entity_poly.entity_id
_entity_poly.type
_entity_poly.pdbx_seq_one_letter_code
_entity_poly.pdbx_strand_id
1 'polypeptide(L)'
;MNRALALSMWGVALLLTACVDEKPSAIKPTPDDVTRRACHTVLYVVERSNHYFALNLSAGGKSSASPDVELRAAGRELLAAAEEAYALEMNSDGEVDMTQSEARIATAQQKAMAVCVGLMGEPPWA
;
A
#
# COMPACT_ATOMS: atom_id res chain seq x y z
N MET A 1 -50.96 13.50 -64.83
CA MET A 1 -51.08 12.03 -64.92
C MET A 1 -50.00 11.39 -64.07
N ASN A 2 -50.41 10.67 -63.02
CA ASN A 2 -49.81 9.45 -62.41
C ASN A 2 -48.31 9.49 -62.01
N ARG A 3 -47.84 9.12 -60.81
CA ARG A 3 -48.34 8.29 -59.70
C ARG A 3 -47.47 8.53 -58.46
N ALA A 4 -48.05 8.37 -57.27
CA ALA A 4 -47.37 8.36 -55.97
C ALA A 4 -46.54 7.08 -55.74
N LEU A 5 -45.57 7.14 -54.83
CA LEU A 5 -45.32 6.14 -53.78
C LEU A 5 -44.35 6.71 -52.72
N ALA A 6 -44.86 6.87 -51.51
CA ALA A 6 -44.08 7.03 -50.28
C ALA A 6 -43.70 5.64 -49.76
N LEU A 7 -42.51 5.49 -49.17
CA LEU A 7 -42.22 4.44 -48.20
C LEU A 7 -41.02 4.84 -47.32
N SER A 8 -41.36 4.99 -46.04
CA SER A 8 -40.54 5.12 -44.85
C SER A 8 -39.71 3.88 -44.53
N MET A 9 -38.55 4.04 -43.90
CA MET A 9 -37.96 3.13 -42.87
C MET A 9 -36.66 3.80 -42.35
N TRP A 10 -36.66 4.47 -41.20
CA TRP A 10 -36.29 3.92 -39.88
C TRP A 10 -34.96 3.15 -39.89
N GLY A 11 -33.87 3.88 -39.64
CA GLY A 11 -32.52 3.33 -39.44
C GLY A 11 -32.01 3.65 -38.05
N VAL A 12 -32.49 2.88 -37.07
CA VAL A 12 -31.88 2.46 -35.79
C VAL A 12 -30.78 3.36 -35.22
N ALA A 13 -31.15 4.14 -34.19
CA ALA A 13 -30.22 4.62 -33.18
C ALA A 13 -29.70 3.42 -32.38
N LEU A 14 -28.48 2.95 -32.68
CA LEU A 14 -27.76 2.01 -31.83
C LEU A 14 -27.27 2.76 -30.59
N LEU A 15 -28.11 2.74 -29.56
CA LEU A 15 -27.72 2.99 -28.17
C LEU A 15 -26.66 1.95 -27.78
N LEU A 16 -25.40 2.35 -27.76
CA LEU A 16 -24.35 1.63 -27.04
C LEU A 16 -24.64 1.79 -25.54
N THR A 17 -25.55 0.98 -25.01
CA THR A 17 -25.56 0.66 -23.58
C THR A 17 -24.31 -0.16 -23.31
N ALA A 18 -23.19 0.52 -23.07
CA ALA A 18 -22.08 -0.09 -22.36
C ALA A 18 -22.60 -0.45 -20.98
N CYS A 19 -22.98 -1.72 -20.81
CA CYS A 19 -23.16 -2.32 -19.49
C CYS A 19 -21.78 -2.26 -18.82
N VAL A 20 -21.53 -1.19 -18.08
CA VAL A 20 -20.46 -1.19 -17.09
C VAL A 20 -20.92 -2.18 -16.03
N ASP A 21 -20.44 -3.42 -16.16
CA ASP A 21 -20.48 -4.42 -15.10
C ASP A 21 -19.47 -3.95 -14.03
N GLU A 22 -19.78 -2.83 -13.38
CA GLU A 22 -19.11 -2.41 -12.15
C GLU A 22 -19.51 -3.42 -11.08
N LYS A 23 -18.85 -4.58 -11.10
CA LYS A 23 -18.82 -5.50 -9.98
C LYS A 23 -18.59 -4.64 -8.73
N PRO A 24 -19.48 -4.66 -7.72
CA PRO A 24 -19.32 -3.84 -6.54
C PRO A 24 -17.92 -4.08 -5.98
N SER A 25 -17.12 -3.03 -5.91
CA SER A 25 -15.81 -3.12 -5.27
C SER A 25 -16.04 -3.70 -3.89
N ALA A 26 -15.41 -4.84 -3.60
CA ALA A 26 -15.58 -5.49 -2.32
C ALA A 26 -15.22 -4.46 -1.25
N ILE A 27 -16.19 -4.12 -0.39
CA ILE A 27 -15.94 -3.21 0.73
C ILE A 27 -14.87 -3.91 1.57
N LYS A 28 -13.62 -3.42 1.49
CA LYS A 28 -12.57 -3.90 2.37
C LYS A 28 -13.03 -3.59 3.79
N PRO A 29 -13.03 -4.57 4.71
CA PRO A 29 -13.37 -4.31 6.09
C PRO A 29 -12.47 -3.21 6.64
N THR A 30 -13.04 -2.31 7.44
CA THR A 30 -12.28 -1.25 8.10
C THR A 30 -11.13 -1.88 8.90
N PRO A 31 -9.88 -1.40 8.76
CA PRO A 31 -8.76 -1.91 9.52
C PRO A 31 -8.99 -1.84 11.02
N ASP A 32 -8.64 -2.92 11.72
CA ASP A 32 -8.72 -2.98 13.16
C ASP A 32 -7.67 -2.09 13.84
N ASP A 33 -7.79 -1.92 15.15
CA ASP A 33 -6.91 -1.04 15.91
C ASP A 33 -5.43 -1.45 15.85
N VAL A 34 -5.15 -2.75 15.74
CA VAL A 34 -3.77 -3.26 15.62
C VAL A 34 -3.18 -2.82 14.29
N THR A 35 -3.90 -3.02 13.20
CA THR A 35 -3.52 -2.62 11.84
C THR A 35 -3.36 -1.11 11.73
N ARG A 36 -4.32 -0.32 12.25
CA ARG A 36 -4.23 1.15 12.25
C ARG A 36 -2.98 1.63 12.99
N ARG A 37 -2.71 1.12 14.20
CA ARG A 37 -1.52 1.50 14.98
C ARG A 37 -0.20 1.13 14.29
N ALA A 38 -0.15 -0.03 13.64
CA ALA A 38 1.01 -0.42 12.84
C ALA A 38 1.23 0.58 11.70
N CYS A 39 0.18 0.92 10.96
CA CYS A 39 0.26 1.90 9.88
C CYS A 39 0.68 3.30 10.35
N HIS A 40 0.16 3.80 11.47
CA HIS A 40 0.67 5.07 12.05
C HIS A 40 2.17 5.03 12.37
N THR A 41 2.69 3.87 12.79
CA THR A 41 4.13 3.75 13.08
C THR A 41 4.95 3.74 11.78
N VAL A 42 4.45 3.10 10.72
CA VAL A 42 5.06 3.15 9.38
C VAL A 42 5.06 4.57 8.81
N LEU A 43 3.92 5.27 8.88
CA LEU A 43 3.81 6.66 8.44
C LEU A 43 4.83 7.54 9.17
N TYR A 44 4.95 7.39 10.50
CA TYR A 44 5.88 8.16 11.32
C TYR A 44 7.35 8.02 10.87
N VAL A 45 7.80 6.81 10.53
CA VAL A 45 9.19 6.59 10.09
C VAL A 45 9.42 7.08 8.67
N VAL A 46 8.41 6.96 7.79
CA VAL A 46 8.47 7.46 6.40
C VAL A 46 8.51 8.99 6.35
N GLU A 47 7.60 9.68 7.07
CA GLU A 47 7.54 11.14 7.08
C GLU A 47 8.82 11.78 7.62
N ARG A 48 9.51 11.08 8.52
CA ARG A 48 10.80 11.51 9.07
C ARG A 48 12.00 11.16 8.20
N SER A 49 11.79 10.43 7.10
CA SER A 49 12.89 9.83 6.32
C SER A 49 13.88 9.08 7.21
N ASN A 50 13.37 8.41 8.24
CA ASN A 50 14.22 7.74 9.23
C ASN A 50 14.54 6.33 8.73
N HIS A 51 15.73 6.14 8.19
CA HIS A 51 16.19 4.84 7.70
C HIS A 51 17.07 4.09 8.72
N TYR A 52 17.18 4.60 9.95
CA TYR A 52 17.94 3.95 11.01
C TYR A 52 17.16 2.77 11.61
N PHE A 53 17.86 1.70 11.97
CA PHE A 53 17.22 0.43 12.37
C PHE A 53 16.30 0.56 13.58
N ALA A 54 16.62 1.41 14.56
CA ALA A 54 15.97 1.38 15.87
C ALA A 54 14.46 1.61 15.82
N LEU A 55 14.00 2.62 15.07
CA LEU A 55 12.57 2.89 14.91
C LEU A 55 11.92 1.92 13.92
N ASN A 56 12.70 1.38 12.98
CA ASN A 56 12.22 0.43 11.99
C ASN A 56 12.02 -0.98 12.55
N LEU A 57 12.75 -1.38 13.60
CA LEU A 57 12.44 -2.57 14.40
C LEU A 57 11.04 -2.46 15.00
N SER A 58 10.66 -1.28 15.52
CA SER A 58 9.32 -1.05 16.07
C SER A 58 8.24 -1.05 14.99
N ALA A 59 8.45 -0.33 13.89
CA ALA A 59 7.52 -0.25 12.77
C ALA A 59 7.29 -1.63 12.12
N GLY A 60 8.38 -2.35 11.84
CA GLY A 60 8.38 -3.70 11.30
C GLY A 60 7.71 -4.69 12.25
N GLY A 61 8.09 -4.69 13.53
CA GLY A 61 7.52 -5.57 14.55
C GLY A 61 6.00 -5.40 14.70
N LYS A 62 5.52 -4.16 14.84
CA LYS A 62 4.07 -3.88 14.93
C LYS A 62 3.32 -4.32 13.67
N SER A 63 3.89 -4.06 12.49
CA SER A 63 3.29 -4.44 11.20
C SER A 63 3.26 -5.96 11.03
N SER A 64 4.34 -6.67 11.39
CA SER A 64 4.44 -8.14 11.36
C SER A 64 3.49 -8.85 12.33
N ALA A 65 2.91 -8.12 13.28
CA ALA A 65 1.90 -8.61 14.21
C ALA A 65 0.46 -8.30 13.76
N SER A 66 0.26 -7.55 12.67
CA SER A 66 -1.07 -7.20 12.17
C SER A 66 -1.87 -8.44 11.76
N PRO A 67 -3.22 -8.45 11.94
CA PRO A 67 -4.10 -9.46 11.37
C PRO A 67 -4.22 -9.38 9.83
N ASP A 68 -3.93 -8.23 9.23
CA ASP A 68 -3.90 -8.07 7.77
C ASP A 68 -2.70 -8.83 7.16
N VAL A 69 -2.96 -9.69 6.17
CA VAL A 69 -1.94 -10.60 5.63
C VAL A 69 -0.86 -9.87 4.82
N GLU A 70 -1.23 -8.80 4.11
CA GLU A 70 -0.32 -8.01 3.28
C GLU A 70 0.57 -7.13 4.17
N LEU A 71 -0.02 -6.47 5.17
CA LEU A 71 0.74 -5.65 6.12
C LEU A 71 1.65 -6.52 6.97
N ARG A 72 1.20 -7.71 7.36
CA ARG A 72 2.04 -8.68 8.07
C ARG A 72 3.25 -9.09 7.25
N ALA A 73 3.08 -9.34 5.95
CA ALA A 73 4.18 -9.70 5.06
C ALA A 73 5.16 -8.54 4.87
N ALA A 74 4.67 -7.35 4.53
CA ALA A 74 5.51 -6.16 4.40
C ALA A 74 6.21 -5.79 5.72
N GLY A 75 5.53 -5.97 6.86
CA GLY A 75 6.09 -5.76 8.19
C GLY A 75 7.24 -6.71 8.52
N ARG A 76 7.15 -7.98 8.10
CA ARG A 76 8.27 -8.93 8.25
C ARG A 76 9.47 -8.54 7.39
N GLU A 77 9.26 -8.05 6.17
CA GLU A 77 10.35 -7.55 5.34
C GLU A 77 11.04 -6.33 5.99
N LEU A 78 10.26 -5.40 6.52
CA LEU A 78 10.79 -4.23 7.22
C LEU A 78 11.54 -4.62 8.50
N LEU A 79 10.99 -5.55 9.28
CA LEU A 79 11.64 -6.06 10.48
C LEU A 79 12.97 -6.73 10.15
N ALA A 80 13.00 -7.61 9.14
CA ALA A 80 14.22 -8.29 8.71
C ALA A 80 15.30 -7.29 8.24
N ALA A 81 14.94 -6.29 7.43
CA ALA A 81 15.89 -5.27 6.99
C ALA A 81 16.47 -4.47 8.18
N ALA A 82 15.65 -4.17 9.19
CA ALA A 82 16.09 -3.48 10.40
C ALA A 82 16.96 -4.39 11.30
N GLU A 83 16.64 -5.67 11.43
CA GLU A 83 17.45 -6.65 12.17
C GLU A 83 18.82 -6.88 11.52
N GLU A 84 18.87 -6.96 10.19
CA GLU A 84 20.13 -7.02 9.43
C GLU A 84 21.00 -5.78 9.69
N ALA A 85 20.40 -4.60 9.63
CA ALA A 85 21.08 -3.34 9.90
C ALA A 85 21.58 -3.26 11.36
N TYR A 86 20.75 -3.64 12.33
CA TYR A 86 21.15 -3.71 13.73
C TYR A 86 22.32 -4.67 13.93
N ALA A 87 22.27 -5.86 13.36
CA ALA A 87 23.35 -6.83 13.45
C ALA A 87 24.64 -6.31 12.81
N LEU A 88 24.55 -5.59 11.69
CA LEU A 88 25.71 -5.00 11.03
C LEU A 88 26.37 -3.93 11.90
N GLU A 89 25.58 -3.02 12.47
CA GLU A 89 26.07 -1.97 13.37
C GLU A 89 26.75 -2.57 14.61
N MET A 90 26.06 -3.48 15.31
CA MET A 90 26.55 -4.05 16.57
C MET A 90 27.78 -4.93 16.41
N ASN A 91 27.96 -5.56 15.26
CA ASN A 91 29.13 -6.40 14.99
C ASN A 91 30.33 -5.62 14.43
N SER A 92 30.17 -4.32 14.15
CA SER A 92 31.21 -3.44 13.61
C SER A 92 31.62 -2.33 14.56
N ASP A 93 31.09 -2.32 15.79
CA ASP A 93 31.23 -1.23 16.76
C ASP A 93 30.87 0.16 16.19
N GLY A 94 29.97 0.20 15.20
CA GLY A 94 29.50 1.43 14.54
C GLY A 94 30.45 2.04 13.49
N GLU A 95 31.51 1.33 13.10
CA GLU A 95 32.51 1.81 12.12
C GLU A 95 32.16 1.41 10.66
N VAL A 96 31.04 0.72 10.44
CA VAL A 96 30.64 0.22 9.11
C VAL A 96 29.82 1.24 8.32
N ASP A 97 29.97 1.21 6.99
CA ASP A 97 29.08 1.95 6.09
C ASP A 97 27.69 1.33 6.07
N MET A 98 26.71 2.08 6.56
CA MET A 98 25.31 1.67 6.68
C MET A 98 24.46 2.00 5.44
N THR A 99 25.01 2.66 4.42
CA THR A 99 24.26 3.17 3.25
C THR A 99 23.39 2.10 2.58
N GLN A 100 23.92 0.88 2.39
CA GLN A 100 23.16 -0.20 1.78
C GLN A 100 22.01 -0.68 2.67
N SER A 101 22.25 -0.80 3.97
CA SER A 101 21.25 -1.21 4.96
C SER A 101 20.11 -0.20 5.06
N GLU A 102 20.44 1.09 5.10
CA GLU A 102 19.46 2.17 5.08
C GLU A 102 18.61 2.16 3.81
N ALA A 103 19.21 1.92 2.64
CA ALA A 103 18.47 1.80 1.39
C ALA A 103 17.48 0.61 1.38
N ARG A 104 17.86 -0.52 1.98
CA ARG A 104 16.95 -1.68 2.15
C ARG A 104 15.80 -1.34 3.09
N ILE A 105 16.06 -0.66 4.20
CA ILE A 105 15.04 -0.18 5.14
C ILE A 105 14.08 0.77 4.42
N ALA A 106 14.59 1.78 3.71
CA ALA A 106 13.77 2.72 2.96
C ALA A 106 12.86 2.01 1.94
N THR A 107 13.39 1.01 1.24
CA THR A 107 12.60 0.18 0.31
C THR A 107 11.47 -0.56 1.03
N ALA A 108 11.77 -1.21 2.16
CA ALA A 108 10.78 -1.95 2.92
C ALA A 108 9.73 -1.04 3.57
N GLN A 109 10.12 0.17 4.01
CA GLN A 109 9.20 1.20 4.49
C GLN A 109 8.17 1.58 3.42
N GLN A 110 8.64 1.86 2.19
CA GLN A 110 7.74 2.24 1.10
C GLN A 110 6.77 1.12 0.74
N LYS A 111 7.21 -0.15 0.79
CA LYS A 111 6.31 -1.30 0.63
C LYS A 111 5.24 -1.34 1.71
N ALA A 112 5.62 -1.23 2.98
CA ALA A 112 4.67 -1.23 4.10
C ALA A 112 3.72 -0.02 4.01
N MET A 113 4.21 1.15 3.61
CA MET A 113 3.43 2.36 3.43
C MET A 113 2.39 2.20 2.32
N ALA A 114 2.77 1.60 1.19
CA ALA A 114 1.84 1.32 0.09
C ALA A 114 0.68 0.41 0.54
N VAL A 115 0.97 -0.60 1.36
CA VAL A 115 -0.08 -1.46 1.94
C VAL A 115 -0.98 -0.64 2.86
N CYS A 116 -0.41 0.18 3.74
CA CYS A 116 -1.19 1.03 4.64
C CYS A 116 -2.08 2.02 3.89
N VAL A 117 -1.60 2.63 2.81
CA VAL A 117 -2.43 3.46 1.91
C VAL A 117 -3.56 2.64 1.28
N GLY A 118 -3.28 1.41 0.86
CA GLY A 118 -4.30 0.51 0.34
C GLY A 118 -5.35 0.05 1.35
N LEU A 119 -5.09 0.21 2.65
CA LEU A 119 -5.99 -0.15 3.76
C LEU A 119 -6.73 1.07 4.33
N MET A 120 -6.05 2.21 4.44
CA MET A 120 -6.53 3.39 5.17
C MET A 120 -6.78 4.61 4.27
N GLY A 121 -6.42 4.54 2.98
CA GLY A 121 -6.41 5.68 2.07
C GLY A 121 -5.14 6.53 2.23
N GLU A 122 -5.08 7.65 1.52
CA GLU A 122 -3.96 8.60 1.65
C GLU A 122 -3.92 9.22 3.06
N PRO A 123 -2.72 9.39 3.66
CA PRO A 123 -2.57 10.10 4.94
C PRO A 123 -2.89 11.61 4.80
N PRO A 124 -3.12 12.33 5.92
CA PRO A 124 -3.03 11.87 7.30
C PRO A 124 -4.27 11.09 7.74
N TRP A 125 -4.07 10.10 8.60
CA TRP A 125 -5.15 9.31 9.20
C TRP A 125 -5.51 9.85 10.58
N ALA A 126 -6.81 9.85 10.89
CA ALA A 126 -7.37 10.32 12.15
C ALA A 126 -7.32 9.24 13.26
#